data_AF-A0A3B9VSV6-F1
#
_entry.id   AF-A0A3B9VSV6-F1
#
_cell.length_a   1.000
_cell.length_b   1.000
_cell.length_c   1.000
_cell.angle_alpha   90.00
_cell.angle_beta   90.00
_cell.angle_gamma   90.00
#
_symmetry.space_group_name_H-M   'P 1'
#
loop_
_entity.id
_entity.type
_entity.pdbx_description
1 polymer ?
#
loop_
_entity_poly.entity_id
_entity_poly.type
_entity_poly.pdbx_seq_one_letter_code
_entity_poly.pdbx_strand_id
1 'polypeptide(L)'
;MAENCNHDCSSCQEECSSREVPENCTHDCSSCGENCPSKTKSLKDFLEAPHEMSSVRKVIAVASGKGGVGKSLVTSLLAVSMSRLGYRVGILDSDITGPSIPRAFGVHDRAMSDEAGIYPAETQTGIHVISANMLLEEETAPVIWRGPMIAGVVKQFWTDVIWGDDDYLFVDMPPG
;
A
#
# COMPACT_ATOMS: atom_id res chain seq x y z
N MET A 1 13.50 26.40 -3.73
CA MET A 1 12.78 26.37 -2.44
C MET A 1 13.05 25.00 -1.85
N ALA A 2 13.76 24.96 -0.72
CA ALA A 2 14.27 23.73 -0.12
C ALA A 2 13.13 22.96 0.56
N GLU A 3 13.06 21.64 0.34
CA GLU A 3 12.26 20.73 1.14
C GLU A 3 13.21 19.87 1.98
N ASN A 4 13.10 20.04 3.30
CA ASN A 4 13.80 19.29 4.33
C ASN A 4 13.32 17.84 4.36
N CYS A 5 14.19 16.89 4.06
CA CYS A 5 13.98 15.48 4.37
C CYS A 5 14.53 15.16 5.77
N ASN A 6 13.64 15.10 6.75
CA ASN A 6 13.92 14.49 8.06
C ASN A 6 13.90 12.95 7.90
N HIS A 7 15.01 12.35 7.49
CA HIS A 7 15.17 10.90 7.61
C HIS A 7 16.10 10.55 8.78
N ASP A 8 15.49 9.86 9.74
CA ASP A 8 16.09 9.24 10.91
C ASP A 8 17.17 8.22 10.48
N CYS A 9 18.40 8.46 10.90
CA CYS A 9 19.61 7.73 10.49
C CYS A 9 19.83 6.48 11.36
N SER A 10 18.75 5.79 11.70
CA SER A 10 18.76 4.64 12.61
C SER A 10 19.01 3.30 11.90
N SER A 11 18.93 3.26 10.56
CA SER A 11 19.23 2.06 9.76
C SER A 11 20.71 1.93 9.35
N CYS A 12 21.59 2.86 9.74
CA CYS A 12 23.02 2.79 9.41
C CYS A 12 23.89 2.14 10.50
N GLN A 13 23.30 1.67 11.61
CA GLN A 13 24.09 1.25 12.76
C GLN A 13 24.78 -0.11 12.62
N GLU A 14 24.31 -1.02 11.76
CA GLU A 14 24.92 -2.37 11.68
C GLU A 14 26.05 -2.50 10.65
N GLU A 15 26.21 -1.57 9.70
CA GLU A 15 27.34 -1.59 8.74
C GLU A 15 28.45 -0.57 9.06
N CYS A 16 28.27 0.30 10.06
CA CYS A 16 29.27 1.30 10.48
C CYS A 16 30.25 0.79 11.56
N SER A 17 30.40 -0.52 11.75
CA SER A 17 31.30 -1.07 12.77
C SER A 17 32.80 -1.09 12.39
N SER A 18 33.20 -0.66 11.19
CA SER A 18 34.62 -0.76 10.79
C SER A 18 35.15 0.29 9.81
N ARG A 19 34.45 1.42 9.62
CA ARG A 19 34.99 2.52 8.82
C ARG A 19 34.83 3.84 9.56
N GLU A 20 35.97 4.48 9.81
CA GLU A 20 36.08 5.81 10.40
C GLU A 20 35.08 6.76 9.71
N VAL A 21 34.25 7.43 10.53
CA VAL A 21 33.40 8.53 10.04
C VAL A 21 34.35 9.60 9.52
N PRO A 22 34.35 9.94 8.22
CA PRO A 22 35.21 11.00 7.73
C PRO A 22 34.81 12.30 8.45
N GLU A 23 35.79 13.04 8.98
CA GLU A 23 35.61 14.26 9.79
C GLU A 23 34.85 15.41 9.09
N ASN A 24 34.29 15.19 7.89
CA ASN A 24 33.67 16.20 7.06
C ASN A 24 32.31 15.76 6.45
N CYS A 25 31.51 14.98 7.17
CA CYS A 25 30.11 14.72 6.81
C CYS A 25 29.24 15.96 7.05
N THR A 26 28.88 16.66 5.98
CA THR A 26 28.10 17.92 6.03
C THR A 26 26.57 17.73 6.09
N HIS A 27 26.08 16.49 6.23
CA HIS A 27 24.65 16.11 6.13
C HIS A 27 23.93 16.57 4.84
N ASP A 28 24.67 17.06 3.85
CA ASP A 28 24.15 17.46 2.55
C ASP A 28 24.41 16.35 1.53
N CYS A 29 23.39 15.52 1.28
CA CYS A 29 23.46 14.43 0.30
C CYS A 29 23.59 14.91 -1.15
N SER A 30 23.44 16.21 -1.43
CA SER A 30 23.57 16.76 -2.78
C SER A 30 25.02 16.83 -3.27
N SER A 31 26.00 16.86 -2.36
CA SER A 31 27.43 16.91 -2.68
C SER A 31 28.16 15.56 -2.54
N CYS A 32 27.43 14.47 -2.23
CA CYS A 32 28.04 13.16 -1.99
C CYS A 32 28.35 12.46 -3.34
N GLY A 33 29.64 12.44 -3.70
CA GLY A 33 30.18 11.81 -4.91
C GLY A 33 30.44 10.31 -4.80
N GLU A 34 30.03 9.68 -3.69
CA GLU A 34 30.06 8.23 -3.51
C GLU A 34 28.95 7.58 -4.35
N ASN A 35 29.28 6.53 -5.09
CA ASN A 35 28.32 5.72 -5.83
C ASN A 35 27.46 4.92 -4.83
N CYS A 36 26.39 5.52 -4.33
CA CYS A 36 25.41 4.81 -3.53
C CYS A 36 24.69 3.77 -4.42
N PRO A 37 24.71 2.47 -4.07
CA PRO A 37 24.00 1.41 -4.82
C PRO A 37 22.49 1.67 -4.93
N SER A 38 21.95 2.51 -4.05
CA SER A 38 20.55 2.94 -4.06
C SER A 38 20.20 3.84 -5.26
N LYS A 39 21.18 4.45 -5.95
CA LYS A 39 20.95 5.28 -7.15
C LYS A 39 20.84 4.46 -8.45
N THR A 40 21.16 3.17 -8.44
CA THR A 40 21.25 2.35 -9.66
C THR A 40 19.99 1.55 -9.98
N LYS A 41 19.02 1.49 -9.05
CA LYS A 41 17.80 0.72 -9.29
C LYS A 41 16.84 1.48 -10.18
N SER A 42 16.52 0.90 -11.34
CA SER A 42 15.53 1.46 -12.24
C SER A 42 14.14 1.30 -11.63
N LEU A 43 13.19 2.19 -11.94
CA LEU A 43 11.80 2.04 -11.49
C LEU A 43 11.20 0.67 -11.85
N LYS A 44 11.68 0.04 -12.93
CA LYS A 44 11.23 -1.30 -13.36
C LYS A 44 11.66 -2.40 -12.40
N ASP A 45 12.73 -2.18 -11.63
CA ASP A 45 13.25 -3.17 -10.67
C ASP A 45 12.35 -3.24 -9.43
N PHE A 46 11.43 -2.29 -9.27
CA PHE A 46 10.43 -2.24 -8.20
C PHE A 46 9.02 -2.60 -8.67
N LEU A 47 8.83 -2.92 -9.96
CA LEU A 47 7.54 -3.32 -10.49
C LEU A 47 7.40 -4.84 -10.39
N GLU A 48 6.39 -5.27 -9.63
CA GLU A 48 5.97 -6.67 -9.59
C GLU A 48 4.79 -6.86 -10.55
N ALA A 49 4.70 -8.03 -11.18
CA ALA A 49 3.52 -8.38 -11.95
C ALA A 49 2.35 -8.64 -10.98
N PRO A 50 1.10 -8.26 -11.33
CA PRO A 50 -0.05 -8.70 -10.55
C PRO A 50 -0.20 -10.22 -10.68
N HIS A 51 -1.11 -10.80 -9.88
CA HIS A 51 -1.51 -12.20 -10.05
C HIS A 51 -1.80 -12.53 -11.53
N GLU A 52 -1.45 -13.74 -11.99
CA GLU A 52 -1.50 -14.12 -13.41
C GLU A 52 -2.91 -14.06 -14.02
N MET A 53 -3.94 -14.24 -13.19
CA MET A 53 -5.36 -14.12 -13.54
C MET A 53 -5.91 -12.69 -13.39
N SER A 54 -5.06 -11.70 -13.17
CA SER A 54 -5.43 -10.31 -12.94
C SER A 54 -4.87 -9.40 -14.02
N SER A 55 -5.71 -8.49 -14.53
CA SER A 55 -5.34 -7.39 -15.41
C SER A 55 -5.93 -6.08 -14.90
N VAL A 56 -5.13 -5.32 -14.15
CA VAL A 56 -5.54 -4.03 -13.60
C VAL A 56 -5.04 -2.90 -14.49
N ARG A 57 -5.95 -2.09 -15.06
CA ARG A 57 -5.56 -1.04 -16.02
C ARG A 57 -4.98 0.21 -15.35
N LYS A 58 -5.54 0.61 -14.22
CA LYS A 58 -5.14 1.80 -13.46
C LYS A 58 -5.13 1.51 -11.97
N VAL A 59 -4.03 1.84 -11.32
CA VAL A 59 -3.91 1.81 -9.86
C VAL A 59 -3.86 3.25 -9.36
N ILE A 60 -4.71 3.60 -8.39
CA ILE A 60 -4.81 4.95 -7.83
C ILE A 60 -4.64 4.85 -6.31
N ALA A 61 -3.49 5.32 -5.82
CA ALA A 61 -3.26 5.42 -4.38
C ALA A 61 -3.93 6.67 -3.81
N VAL A 62 -4.67 6.50 -2.71
CA VAL A 62 -5.29 7.57 -1.93
C VAL A 62 -4.54 7.66 -0.60
N ALA A 63 -3.92 8.80 -0.33
CA ALA A 63 -3.06 9.00 0.84
C ALA A 63 -3.45 10.28 1.61
N SER A 64 -3.07 10.34 2.88
CA SER A 64 -3.32 11.49 3.75
C SER A 64 -2.23 11.62 4.82
N GLY A 65 -1.76 12.83 5.09
CA GLY A 65 -0.72 13.06 6.11
C GLY A 65 -1.21 12.96 7.56
N LYS A 66 -2.52 12.83 7.80
CA LYS A 66 -3.10 12.67 9.14
C LYS A 66 -4.30 11.72 9.10
N GLY A 67 -4.50 10.98 10.19
CA GLY A 67 -5.71 10.17 10.38
C GLY A 67 -6.96 11.04 10.55
N GLY A 68 -8.13 10.48 10.23
CA GLY A 68 -9.43 11.13 10.47
C GLY A 68 -9.85 12.20 9.46
N VAL A 69 -9.08 12.44 8.39
CA VAL A 69 -9.44 13.42 7.35
C VAL A 69 -10.52 12.94 6.37
N GLY A 70 -11.00 11.69 6.53
CA GLY A 70 -11.99 11.09 5.64
C GLY A 70 -11.41 10.41 4.41
N LYS A 71 -10.13 10.04 4.41
CA LYS A 71 -9.45 9.35 3.32
C LYS A 71 -10.23 8.12 2.81
N SER A 72 -10.57 7.17 3.69
CA SER A 72 -11.30 5.95 3.33
C SER A 72 -12.71 6.23 2.80
N LEU A 73 -13.35 7.30 3.28
CA LEU A 73 -14.63 7.77 2.75
C LEU A 73 -14.46 8.27 1.30
N VAL A 74 -13.43 9.07 1.03
CA VAL A 74 -13.10 9.54 -0.32
C VAL A 74 -12.79 8.34 -1.23
N THR A 75 -11.98 7.39 -0.77
CA THR A 75 -11.68 6.15 -1.51
C THR A 75 -12.95 5.39 -1.88
N SER A 76 -13.85 5.20 -0.93
CA SER A 76 -15.13 4.50 -1.15
C SER A 76 -16.02 5.26 -2.14
N LEU A 77 -16.11 6.58 -2.03
CA LEU A 77 -16.91 7.41 -2.94
C LEU A 77 -16.35 7.42 -4.37
N LEU A 78 -15.01 7.43 -4.52
CA LEU A 78 -14.36 7.30 -5.82
C LEU A 78 -14.69 5.96 -6.45
N ALA A 79 -14.57 4.86 -5.71
CA ALA A 79 -14.87 3.52 -6.20
C ALA A 79 -16.34 3.39 -6.63
N VAL A 80 -17.28 3.85 -5.81
CA VAL A 80 -18.72 3.87 -6.14
C VAL A 80 -18.98 4.73 -7.38
N SER A 81 -18.31 5.87 -7.52
CA SER A 81 -18.49 6.75 -8.67
C SER A 81 -18.01 6.10 -9.96
N MET A 82 -16.85 5.44 -9.93
CA MET A 82 -16.31 4.74 -11.10
C MET A 82 -17.15 3.51 -11.47
N SER A 83 -17.61 2.74 -10.47
CA SER A 83 -18.52 1.62 -10.69
C SER A 83 -19.83 2.08 -11.34
N ARG A 84 -20.42 3.21 -10.88
CA ARG A 84 -21.61 3.81 -11.50
C ARG A 84 -21.41 4.28 -12.94
N LEU A 85 -20.18 4.56 -13.34
CA LEU A 85 -19.82 4.87 -14.73
C LEU A 85 -19.65 3.61 -15.60
N GLY A 86 -19.81 2.42 -15.01
CA GLY A 86 -19.73 1.13 -15.71
C GLY A 86 -18.35 0.50 -15.73
N TYR A 87 -17.40 1.02 -14.93
CA TYR A 87 -16.07 0.43 -14.81
C TYR A 87 -16.05 -0.73 -13.80
N ARG A 88 -15.18 -1.72 -14.02
CA ARG A 88 -14.84 -2.73 -13.01
C ARG A 88 -13.86 -2.14 -12.01
N VAL A 89 -14.16 -2.27 -10.72
CA VAL A 89 -13.46 -1.53 -9.67
C VAL A 89 -13.09 -2.45 -8.53
N GLY A 90 -11.82 -2.40 -8.15
CA GLY A 90 -11.28 -2.97 -6.92
C GLY A 90 -10.91 -1.90 -5.90
N ILE A 91 -10.97 -2.27 -4.63
CA ILE A 91 -10.43 -1.50 -3.52
C ILE A 91 -9.49 -2.39 -2.70
N LEU A 92 -8.26 -1.93 -2.54
CA LEU A 92 -7.29 -2.45 -1.60
C LEU A 92 -7.22 -1.52 -0.39
N ASP A 93 -7.77 -1.96 0.73
CA ASP A 93 -7.72 -1.26 2.00
C ASP A 93 -6.51 -1.73 2.83
N SER A 94 -5.51 -0.85 2.96
CA SER A 94 -4.33 -1.11 3.79
C SER A 94 -4.36 -0.33 5.12
N ASP A 95 -5.42 0.44 5.39
CA ASP A 95 -5.56 1.27 6.58
C ASP A 95 -6.29 0.53 7.71
N ILE A 96 -5.52 -0.10 8.59
CA ILE A 96 -6.05 -0.83 9.76
C ILE A 96 -6.41 0.10 10.93
N THR A 97 -6.08 1.40 10.84
CA THR A 97 -6.22 2.32 11.97
C THR A 97 -7.61 2.97 12.08
N GLY A 98 -8.51 2.72 11.12
CA GLY A 98 -9.82 3.37 11.03
C GLY A 98 -10.98 2.41 10.78
N PRO A 99 -12.24 2.91 10.81
CA PRO A 99 -13.40 2.12 10.38
C PRO A 99 -13.18 1.61 8.94
N SER A 100 -13.22 0.29 8.79
CA SER A 100 -12.73 -0.39 7.59
C SER A 100 -13.61 -0.16 6.35
N ILE A 101 -12.99 -0.14 5.17
CA ILE A 101 -13.72 -0.08 3.90
C ILE A 101 -14.75 -1.23 3.77
N PRO A 102 -14.43 -2.50 4.11
CA PRO A 102 -15.41 -3.58 4.12
C PRO A 102 -16.69 -3.22 4.87
N ARG A 103 -16.56 -2.61 6.06
CA ARG A 103 -17.71 -2.18 6.87
C ARG A 103 -18.53 -1.10 6.17
N ALA A 104 -17.90 -0.15 5.48
CA ALA A 104 -18.60 0.89 4.73
C ALA A 104 -19.46 0.33 3.59
N PHE A 105 -19.04 -0.80 3.02
CA PHE A 105 -19.78 -1.51 1.98
C PHE A 105 -20.72 -2.61 2.50
N GLY A 106 -20.79 -2.81 3.83
CA GLY A 106 -21.58 -3.90 4.43
C GLY A 106 -21.05 -5.29 4.08
N VAL A 107 -19.77 -5.40 3.76
CA VAL A 107 -19.08 -6.66 3.51
C VAL A 107 -18.62 -7.22 4.86
N HIS A 108 -19.18 -8.36 5.21
CA HIS A 108 -18.86 -9.09 6.46
C HIS A 108 -18.11 -10.40 6.20
N ASP A 109 -18.00 -10.79 4.93
CA ASP A 109 -17.35 -12.02 4.52
C ASP A 109 -15.83 -11.88 4.62
N ARG A 110 -15.18 -12.95 5.06
CA ARG A 110 -13.72 -13.06 5.00
C ARG A 110 -13.30 -13.29 3.55
N ALA A 111 -12.07 -12.86 3.22
CA ALA A 111 -11.46 -13.21 1.95
C ALA A 111 -11.42 -14.74 1.80
N MET A 112 -11.88 -15.24 0.66
CA MET A 112 -11.82 -16.66 0.33
C MET A 112 -10.50 -16.93 -0.39
N SER A 113 -9.90 -18.08 -0.16
CA SER A 113 -8.65 -18.46 -0.83
C SER A 113 -8.63 -19.94 -1.17
N ASP A 114 -8.03 -20.29 -2.29
CA ASP A 114 -7.74 -21.67 -2.70
C ASP A 114 -6.30 -21.80 -3.22
N GLU A 115 -6.00 -22.89 -3.91
CA GLU A 115 -4.66 -23.12 -4.50
C GLU A 115 -4.30 -22.11 -5.59
N ALA A 116 -5.29 -21.46 -6.20
CA ALA A 116 -5.10 -20.53 -7.29
C ALA A 116 -4.85 -19.10 -6.80
N GLY A 117 -5.34 -18.72 -5.62
CA GLY A 117 -5.06 -17.42 -5.03
C GLY A 117 -6.13 -16.94 -4.03
N ILE A 118 -6.10 -15.65 -3.74
CA ILE A 118 -7.07 -14.98 -2.87
C ILE A 118 -8.14 -14.31 -3.72
N TYR A 119 -9.40 -14.59 -3.44
CA TYR A 119 -10.54 -13.93 -4.07
C TYR A 119 -10.97 -12.73 -3.22
N PRO A 120 -11.07 -11.52 -3.81
CA PRO A 120 -11.59 -10.37 -3.09
C PRO A 120 -13.06 -10.57 -2.78
N ALA A 121 -13.53 -10.00 -1.67
CA ALA A 121 -14.95 -9.96 -1.38
C ALA A 121 -15.66 -9.03 -2.36
N GLU A 122 -16.89 -9.36 -2.74
CA GLU A 122 -17.68 -8.55 -3.67
C GLU A 122 -18.78 -7.81 -2.92
N THR A 123 -18.89 -6.50 -3.15
CA THR A 123 -20.01 -5.71 -2.61
C THR A 123 -21.30 -6.00 -3.37
N GLN A 124 -22.45 -5.60 -2.82
CA GLN A 124 -23.75 -5.75 -3.51
C GLN A 124 -23.80 -5.07 -4.89
N THR A 125 -22.89 -4.13 -5.17
CA THR A 125 -22.81 -3.41 -6.44
C THR A 125 -21.67 -3.90 -7.33
N GLY A 126 -21.02 -5.02 -7.02
CA GLY A 126 -19.97 -5.62 -7.85
C GLY A 126 -18.60 -4.96 -7.74
N ILE A 127 -18.31 -4.27 -6.62
CA ILE A 127 -16.98 -3.72 -6.35
C ILE A 127 -16.18 -4.79 -5.60
N HIS A 128 -14.98 -5.11 -6.08
CA HIS A 128 -14.06 -6.01 -5.38
C HIS A 128 -13.40 -5.29 -4.20
N VAL A 129 -13.32 -5.94 -3.05
CA VAL A 129 -12.76 -5.38 -1.82
C VAL A 129 -11.84 -6.41 -1.17
N ILE A 130 -10.60 -6.02 -0.91
CA ILE A 130 -9.72 -6.69 0.04
C ILE A 130 -9.31 -5.66 1.10
N SER A 131 -9.23 -6.08 2.35
CA SER A 131 -8.71 -5.26 3.43
C SER A 131 -7.72 -6.05 4.25
N ALA A 132 -6.64 -5.39 4.68
CA ALA A 132 -5.72 -5.97 5.63
C ALA A 132 -6.42 -6.34 6.97
N ASN A 133 -7.51 -5.66 7.33
CA ASN A 133 -8.36 -6.03 8.48
C ASN A 133 -9.01 -7.41 8.34
N MET A 134 -9.25 -7.90 7.12
CA MET A 134 -9.85 -9.22 6.89
C MET A 134 -8.91 -10.38 7.22
N LEU A 135 -7.61 -10.12 7.30
CA LEU A 135 -6.59 -11.11 7.65
C LEU A 135 -6.35 -11.21 9.16
N LEU A 136 -6.87 -10.26 9.94
CA LEU A 136 -6.74 -10.28 11.39
C LEU A 136 -7.84 -11.15 12.01
N GLU A 137 -7.49 -11.96 13.00
CA GLU A 137 -8.46 -12.79 13.73
C GLU A 137 -9.46 -11.92 14.52
N GLU A 138 -9.00 -10.78 15.03
CA GLU A 138 -9.80 -9.76 15.72
C GLU A 138 -9.62 -8.38 15.07
N GLU A 139 -10.72 -7.76 14.63
CA GLU A 139 -10.71 -6.42 13.98
C GLU A 139 -10.14 -5.31 14.86
N THR A 140 -10.18 -5.46 16.19
CA THR A 140 -9.73 -4.42 17.14
C THR A 140 -8.30 -4.64 17.65
N ALA A 141 -7.59 -5.66 17.17
CA ALA A 141 -6.23 -5.93 17.60
C ALA A 141 -5.30 -4.77 17.20
N PRO A 142 -4.57 -4.14 18.14
CA PRO A 142 -3.66 -3.06 17.80
C PRO A 142 -2.44 -3.61 17.06
N VAL A 143 -2.31 -3.28 15.77
CA VAL A 143 -1.16 -3.67 14.94
C VAL A 143 -0.28 -2.44 14.68
N ILE A 144 0.99 -2.53 15.05
CA ILE A 144 1.98 -1.49 14.74
C ILE A 144 2.49 -1.70 13.32
N TRP A 145 2.00 -0.92 12.37
CA TRP A 145 2.44 -0.97 10.97
C TRP A 145 3.74 -0.20 10.78
N ARG A 146 4.84 -0.92 10.52
CA ARG A 146 6.10 -0.30 10.06
C ARG A 146 6.11 -0.29 8.53
N GLY A 147 6.76 0.71 7.92
CA GLY A 147 6.84 0.87 6.46
C GLY A 147 7.12 -0.42 5.66
N PRO A 148 8.12 -1.24 6.05
CA PRO A 148 8.39 -2.51 5.37
C PRO A 148 7.23 -3.52 5.41
N MET A 149 6.43 -3.53 6.48
CA MET A 149 5.27 -4.44 6.58
C MET A 149 4.13 -4.00 5.67
N ILE A 150 3.87 -2.68 5.58
CA ILE A 150 2.85 -2.14 4.66
C ILE A 150 3.24 -2.49 3.21
N ALA A 151 4.50 -2.26 2.84
CA ALA A 151 5.00 -2.61 1.51
C ALA A 151 4.88 -4.11 1.23
N GLY A 152 5.18 -4.96 2.22
CA GLY A 152 5.01 -6.41 2.13
C GLY A 152 3.56 -6.82 1.88
N VAL A 153 2.60 -6.25 2.61
CA VAL A 153 1.18 -6.58 2.47
C VAL A 153 0.59 -6.06 1.16
N VAL A 154 0.93 -4.84 0.75
CA VAL A 154 0.49 -4.31 -0.55
C VAL A 154 1.06 -5.17 -1.68
N LYS A 155 2.34 -5.58 -1.58
CA LYS A 155 2.95 -6.50 -2.54
C LYS A 155 2.23 -7.84 -2.56
N GLN A 156 1.96 -8.43 -1.40
CA GLN A 156 1.26 -9.71 -1.30
C GLN A 156 -0.14 -9.61 -1.91
N PHE A 157 -0.91 -8.57 -1.61
CA PHE A 157 -2.22 -8.40 -2.23
C PHE A 157 -2.16 -8.11 -3.73
N TRP A 158 -1.08 -7.49 -4.19
CA TRP A 158 -0.87 -7.31 -5.63
C TRP A 158 -0.59 -8.63 -6.34
N THR A 159 0.22 -9.50 -5.73
CA THR A 159 0.66 -10.76 -6.34
C THR A 159 -0.30 -11.93 -6.13
N ASP A 160 -1.05 -11.95 -5.02
CA ASP A 160 -1.79 -13.13 -4.58
C ASP A 160 -3.31 -12.96 -4.76
N VAL A 161 -3.82 -11.72 -4.88
CA VAL A 161 -5.25 -11.48 -5.07
C VAL A 161 -5.62 -11.52 -6.55
N ILE A 162 -6.67 -12.29 -6.85
CA ILE A 162 -7.26 -12.43 -8.17
C ILE A 162 -8.29 -11.31 -8.36
N TRP A 163 -7.81 -10.15 -8.79
CA TRP A 163 -8.62 -8.96 -9.12
C TRP A 163 -9.43 -9.13 -10.41
N GLY A 164 -9.11 -10.13 -11.24
CA GLY A 164 -9.68 -10.26 -12.58
C GLY A 164 -9.32 -9.04 -13.44
N ASP A 165 -10.24 -8.56 -14.25
CA ASP A 165 -9.97 -7.49 -15.21
C ASP A 165 -10.44 -6.09 -14.73
N ASP A 166 -10.09 -5.71 -13.50
CA ASP A 166 -10.47 -4.42 -12.95
C ASP A 166 -9.90 -3.24 -13.78
N ASP A 167 -10.76 -2.29 -14.14
CA ASP A 167 -10.34 -1.08 -14.82
C ASP A 167 -9.60 -0.14 -13.86
N TYR A 168 -10.05 -0.09 -12.61
CA TYR A 168 -9.49 0.75 -11.55
C TYR A 168 -9.32 -0.02 -10.25
N LEU A 169 -8.11 0.00 -9.69
CA LEU A 169 -7.82 -0.43 -8.35
C LEU A 169 -7.48 0.78 -7.49
N PHE A 170 -8.33 1.08 -6.51
CA PHE A 170 -8.06 2.13 -5.52
C PHE A 170 -7.33 1.54 -4.32
N VAL A 171 -6.22 2.15 -3.92
CA VAL A 171 -5.43 1.73 -2.75
C VAL A 171 -5.61 2.74 -1.63
N ASP A 172 -6.30 2.37 -0.55
CA ASP A 172 -6.43 3.18 0.65
C ASP A 172 -5.18 3.02 1.51
N MET A 173 -4.28 3.99 1.43
CA MET A 173 -2.99 3.96 2.13
C MET A 173 -3.19 4.25 3.62
N PRO A 174 -2.34 3.75 4.55
CA PRO A 174 -2.37 4.20 5.94
C PRO A 174 -2.09 5.70 6.05
N PRO A 175 -2.51 6.38 7.14
CA PRO A 175 -2.17 7.76 7.36
C PRO A 175 -0.67 7.93 7.66
N GLY A 176 -0.08 9.03 7.17
CA GLY A 176 1.34 9.34 7.35
C GLY A 176 2.05 9.50 6.02
#